data_AF-E3HRW4-F1
#
_entry.id   AF-E3HRW4-F1
#
_cell.length_a   1.000
_cell.length_b   1.000
_cell.length_c   1.000
_cell.angle_alpha   90.00
_cell.angle_beta   90.00
_cell.angle_gamma   90.00
#
_symmetry.space_group_name_H-M   'P 1'
#
loop_
_entity.id
_entity.type
_entity.pdbx_description
1 polymer ?
#
loop_
_entity_poly.entity_id
_entity_poly.type
_entity_poly.pdbx_seq_one_letter_code
_entity_poly.pdbx_strand_id
1 'polypeptide(L)'
;MEQPAQNNNWILLAGGDDVDEECWADRIQQLQRHEQKYPRIKPFVGAPFRHVFNLENARQEIERCGTLPGLMIIDAKPAPQATKKKSGAAAVELLNWLAEHAPVPVLVVTEAPSEAVQRCVLERPERLMWSNEIGKKRDGGADLAVVLDSVAAATQRRRLVIEVAEKSVRYRIQFGPHDFRSPEMPYKRQPDIAALLTRVEKFSPYLDNQRVADWLESLSDMGRQAFDVMVAETVGPPIATLIQRARDQEGVSSGDGLAWMDLRFDFNVSDHQSAAFFSLPFELSCNADFKANDRRYLCQRIPMARRLHMEGMDSASDWEQTASRPAGPVRLLFIGANFSGTISFQPEDGGDDIPSVTLPPLESVADELENLQALAKRLDGRLVVEDVPPLTGYALQDYLEEKVTGGGYDILHFSGHAHSVRDSTMLVLPGSREGEGLQLSIRLVGRWMKAGNCKLLVLSSCRGASVRTALEVMRAGAMGVLAFRWQVEEKTCARFIRRFYAAYFDPANTQGFAEAYRRACAGSHDESRGSPTWASALAVVRD
;
A
#
# COMPACT_ATOMS: atom_id res chain seq x y z
N MET A 1 -41.19 23.01 -8.30
CA MET A 1 -41.00 22.69 -9.73
C MET A 1 -39.52 22.45 -9.91
N GLU A 2 -39.08 21.22 -9.66
CA GLU A 2 -37.68 20.83 -9.80
C GLU A 2 -37.33 20.82 -11.29
N GLN A 3 -36.28 21.56 -11.68
CA GLN A 3 -35.73 21.45 -13.02
C GLN A 3 -35.14 20.04 -13.18
N PRO A 4 -35.51 19.29 -14.23
CA PRO A 4 -34.87 18.02 -14.51
C PRO A 4 -33.39 18.27 -14.84
N ALA A 5 -32.49 17.52 -14.21
CA ALA A 5 -31.07 17.53 -14.55
C ALA A 5 -30.92 17.29 -16.06
N GLN A 6 -30.30 18.23 -16.78
CA GLN A 6 -29.94 18.05 -18.19
C GLN A 6 -29.02 16.82 -18.29
N ASN A 7 -29.50 15.77 -18.96
CA ASN A 7 -28.67 14.61 -19.31
C ASN A 7 -27.61 15.04 -20.33
N ASN A 8 -26.42 15.42 -19.82
CA ASN A 8 -25.24 15.75 -20.61
C ASN A 8 -24.56 14.46 -21.13
N ASN A 9 -25.24 13.71 -22.00
CA ASN A 9 -24.81 12.37 -22.41
C ASN A 9 -24.10 12.34 -23.76
N TRP A 10 -23.12 13.22 -24.02
CA TRP A 10 -22.28 13.16 -25.22
C TRP A 10 -20.80 13.05 -24.88
N ILE A 11 -20.02 12.43 -25.77
CA ILE A 11 -18.60 12.13 -25.58
C ILE A 11 -17.80 12.95 -26.59
N LEU A 12 -16.75 13.62 -26.11
CA LEU A 12 -15.81 14.36 -26.95
C LEU A 12 -14.44 13.68 -26.94
N LEU A 13 -13.96 13.25 -28.10
CA LEU A 13 -12.55 12.94 -28.33
C LEU A 13 -11.84 14.19 -28.84
N ALA A 14 -10.72 14.56 -28.21
CA ALA A 14 -9.87 15.66 -28.60
C ALA A 14 -8.44 15.14 -28.86
N GLY A 15 -7.92 15.41 -30.06
CA GLY A 15 -6.66 14.83 -30.56
C GLY A 15 -6.86 13.42 -31.14
N GLY A 16 -5.79 12.86 -31.72
CA GLY A 16 -5.82 11.59 -32.45
C GLY A 16 -5.89 11.78 -33.97
N ASP A 17 -5.81 10.70 -34.72
CA ASP A 17 -6.00 10.67 -36.18
C ASP A 17 -7.33 9.99 -36.60
N ASP A 18 -7.58 9.88 -37.90
CA ASP A 18 -8.80 9.25 -38.43
C ASP A 18 -8.92 7.78 -37.98
N VAL A 19 -7.80 7.08 -37.85
CA VAL A 19 -7.76 5.68 -37.40
C VAL A 19 -8.13 5.59 -35.92
N ASP A 20 -7.67 6.56 -35.11
CA ASP A 20 -8.07 6.67 -33.72
C ASP A 20 -9.59 6.92 -33.59
N GLU A 21 -10.19 7.77 -34.44
CA GLU A 21 -11.65 8.03 -34.44
C GLU A 21 -12.47 6.77 -34.68
N GLU A 22 -12.17 6.02 -35.74
CA GLU A 22 -12.88 4.79 -36.09
C GLU A 22 -12.79 3.76 -34.95
N CYS A 23 -11.60 3.61 -34.36
CA CYS A 23 -11.40 2.71 -33.23
C CYS A 23 -12.19 3.13 -31.99
N TRP A 24 -12.27 4.42 -31.69
CA TRP A 24 -13.04 4.93 -30.56
C TRP A 24 -14.55 4.78 -30.77
N ALA A 25 -15.03 5.09 -31.98
CA ALA A 25 -16.43 4.91 -32.34
C ALA A 25 -16.85 3.43 -32.19
N ASP A 26 -16.03 2.49 -32.68
CA ASP A 26 -16.27 1.05 -32.51
C ASP A 26 -16.29 0.64 -31.03
N ARG A 27 -15.31 1.08 -30.22
CA ARG A 27 -15.28 0.78 -28.78
C ARG A 27 -16.50 1.33 -28.02
N ILE A 28 -16.93 2.55 -28.34
CA ILE A 28 -18.11 3.16 -27.72
C ILE A 28 -19.37 2.40 -28.13
N GLN A 29 -19.49 1.98 -29.39
CA GLN A 29 -20.61 1.16 -29.86
C GLN A 29 -20.67 -0.20 -29.14
N GLN A 30 -19.51 -0.79 -28.83
CA GLN A 30 -19.44 -2.07 -28.11
C GLN A 30 -19.88 -1.99 -26.64
N LEU A 31 -19.94 -0.80 -26.02
CA LEU A 31 -20.34 -0.63 -24.61
C LEU A 31 -21.68 -1.28 -24.29
N GLN A 32 -22.62 -1.30 -25.25
CA GLN A 32 -23.94 -1.91 -25.07
C GLN A 32 -23.86 -3.40 -24.66
N ARG A 33 -22.83 -4.12 -25.13
CA ARG A 33 -22.60 -5.54 -24.80
C ARG A 33 -22.20 -5.75 -23.34
N HIS A 34 -21.76 -4.69 -22.66
CA HIS A 34 -21.20 -4.74 -21.31
C HIS A 34 -22.08 -4.05 -20.25
N GLU A 35 -23.18 -3.39 -20.64
CA GLU A 35 -24.07 -2.66 -19.73
C GLU A 35 -24.60 -3.55 -18.59
N GLN A 36 -24.95 -4.80 -18.89
CA GLN A 36 -25.42 -5.75 -17.87
C GLN A 36 -24.36 -6.06 -16.81
N LYS A 37 -23.09 -6.12 -17.21
CA LYS A 37 -21.96 -6.39 -16.32
C LYS A 37 -21.53 -5.14 -15.55
N TYR A 38 -21.62 -3.98 -16.18
CA TYR A 38 -21.19 -2.69 -15.63
C TYR A 38 -22.32 -1.65 -15.74
N PRO A 39 -23.35 -1.69 -14.88
CA PRO A 39 -24.54 -0.87 -15.04
C PRO A 39 -24.29 0.64 -14.94
N ARG A 40 -23.16 1.07 -14.37
CA ARG A 40 -22.81 2.50 -14.28
C ARG A 40 -22.40 3.11 -15.61
N ILE A 41 -22.09 2.29 -16.63
CA ILE A 41 -21.72 2.81 -17.95
C ILE A 41 -22.92 3.28 -18.78
N LYS A 42 -24.16 3.02 -18.30
CA LYS A 42 -25.40 3.37 -18.99
C LYS A 42 -25.45 4.79 -19.56
N PRO A 43 -24.96 5.85 -18.89
CA PRO A 43 -24.93 7.20 -19.46
C PRO A 43 -24.09 7.33 -20.75
N PHE A 44 -23.12 6.45 -20.97
CA PHE A 44 -22.22 6.45 -22.13
C PHE A 44 -22.70 5.55 -23.27
N VAL A 45 -23.65 4.64 -23.01
CA VAL A 45 -24.20 3.73 -24.03
C VAL A 45 -25.08 4.51 -25.00
N GLY A 46 -24.69 4.52 -26.28
CA GLY A 46 -25.40 5.26 -27.33
C GLY A 46 -25.26 6.79 -27.24
N ALA A 47 -24.35 7.29 -26.40
CA ALA A 47 -24.04 8.70 -26.29
C ALA A 47 -23.52 9.23 -27.65
N PRO A 48 -23.95 10.42 -28.11
CA PRO A 48 -23.38 11.02 -29.31
C PRO A 48 -21.86 11.20 -29.15
N PHE A 49 -21.10 10.63 -30.08
CA PHE A 49 -19.66 10.73 -30.12
C PHE A 49 -19.24 11.84 -31.10
N ARG A 50 -18.29 12.68 -30.68
CA ARG A 50 -17.72 13.74 -31.50
C ARG A 50 -16.21 13.69 -31.40
N HIS A 51 -15.55 14.01 -32.51
CA HIS A 51 -14.10 14.07 -32.58
C HIS A 51 -13.63 15.45 -33.05
N VAL A 52 -12.59 15.97 -32.39
CA VAL A 52 -11.85 17.15 -32.80
C VAL A 52 -10.36 16.82 -32.85
N PHE A 53 -9.80 16.76 -34.05
CA PHE A 53 -8.40 16.39 -34.29
C PHE A 53 -7.37 17.33 -33.66
N ASN A 54 -7.73 18.60 -33.40
CA ASN A 54 -6.86 19.57 -32.73
C ASN A 54 -7.35 19.85 -31.30
N LEU A 55 -6.51 19.58 -30.31
CA LEU A 55 -6.77 19.88 -28.90
C LEU A 55 -7.17 21.34 -28.65
N GLU A 56 -6.62 22.29 -29.40
CA GLU A 56 -6.95 23.73 -29.27
C GLU A 56 -8.40 24.05 -29.69
N ASN A 57 -8.95 23.27 -30.61
CA ASN A 57 -10.31 23.44 -31.12
C ASN A 57 -11.37 22.78 -30.23
N ALA A 58 -10.96 21.90 -29.31
CA ALA A 58 -11.89 21.20 -28.42
C ALA A 58 -12.71 22.17 -27.57
N ARG A 59 -12.09 23.27 -27.11
CA ARG A 59 -12.78 24.35 -26.39
C ARG A 59 -13.90 24.97 -27.23
N GLN A 60 -13.58 25.34 -28.47
CA GLN A 60 -14.55 25.96 -29.38
C GLN A 60 -15.73 25.02 -29.66
N GLU A 61 -15.47 23.71 -29.75
CA GLU A 61 -16.52 22.71 -29.95
C GLU A 61 -17.45 22.61 -28.73
N ILE A 62 -16.92 22.65 -27.51
CA ILE A 62 -17.72 22.67 -26.27
C ILE A 62 -18.58 23.94 -26.22
N GLU A 63 -17.99 25.10 -26.48
CA GLU A 63 -18.70 26.39 -26.53
C GLU A 63 -19.79 26.40 -27.61
N ARG A 64 -19.52 25.81 -28.78
CA ARG A 64 -20.48 25.65 -29.89
C ARG A 64 -21.67 24.76 -29.54
N CYS A 65 -21.43 23.67 -28.79
CA CYS A 65 -22.50 22.77 -28.37
C CYS A 65 -23.44 23.40 -27.34
N GLY A 66 -22.97 24.41 -26.60
CA GLY A 66 -23.74 25.07 -25.55
C GLY A 66 -24.01 24.21 -24.32
N THR A 67 -23.51 22.97 -24.29
CA THR A 67 -23.57 22.03 -23.15
C THR A 67 -22.23 21.32 -23.00
N LEU A 68 -21.88 20.95 -21.77
CA LEU A 68 -20.65 20.22 -21.49
C LEU A 68 -20.78 18.75 -21.90
N PRO A 69 -19.70 18.10 -22.35
CA PRO A 69 -19.69 16.67 -22.56
C PRO A 69 -19.86 15.92 -21.24
N GLY A 70 -20.45 14.72 -21.29
CA GLY A 70 -20.54 13.80 -20.15
C GLY A 70 -19.22 13.06 -19.91
N LEU A 71 -18.38 12.96 -20.93
CA LEU A 71 -17.02 12.44 -20.87
C LEU A 71 -16.15 13.15 -21.91
N MET A 72 -14.96 13.55 -21.48
CA MET A 72 -13.94 14.05 -22.38
C MET A 72 -12.77 13.08 -22.45
N ILE A 73 -12.36 12.74 -23.68
CA ILE A 73 -11.22 11.89 -23.97
C ILE A 73 -10.16 12.77 -24.62
N ILE A 74 -8.99 12.87 -24.01
CA ILE A 74 -7.88 13.69 -24.50
C ILE A 74 -6.76 12.74 -24.94
N ASP A 75 -6.50 12.65 -26.24
CA ASP A 75 -5.30 12.01 -26.73
C ASP A 75 -4.11 12.96 -26.50
N ALA A 76 -3.27 12.60 -25.54
CA ALA A 76 -2.07 13.34 -25.17
C ALA A 76 -0.78 12.63 -25.63
N LYS A 77 -0.84 11.83 -26.70
CA LYS A 77 0.35 11.29 -27.36
C LYS A 77 1.26 12.44 -27.85
N PRO A 78 2.60 12.29 -27.77
CA PRO A 78 3.51 13.27 -28.34
C PRO A 78 3.31 13.37 -29.85
N ALA A 79 3.13 14.57 -30.40
CA ALA A 79 3.08 14.75 -31.85
C ALA A 79 4.42 14.27 -32.47
N PRO A 80 4.42 13.61 -33.65
CA PRO A 80 5.60 13.02 -34.26
C PRO A 80 6.79 13.99 -34.46
N GLN A 81 6.51 15.30 -34.52
CA GLN A 81 7.49 16.36 -34.77
C GLN A 81 7.74 17.29 -33.57
N ALA A 82 7.13 17.03 -32.40
CA ALA A 82 7.31 17.90 -31.24
C ALA A 82 8.68 17.68 -30.58
N THR A 83 9.43 18.76 -30.37
CA THR A 83 10.59 18.73 -29.47
C THR A 83 10.13 18.35 -28.06
N LYS A 84 10.92 17.55 -27.32
CA LYS A 84 10.59 17.06 -25.95
C LYS A 84 10.05 18.15 -24.98
N LYS A 85 10.37 19.43 -25.21
CA LYS A 85 9.94 20.58 -24.39
C LYS A 85 8.51 21.11 -24.68
N LYS A 86 7.90 20.79 -25.82
CA LYS A 86 6.54 21.27 -26.19
C LYS A 86 5.46 20.18 -26.17
N SER A 87 5.82 18.94 -25.84
CA SER A 87 4.86 17.82 -25.78
C SER A 87 3.84 18.02 -24.64
N GLY A 88 2.55 18.04 -24.98
CA GLY A 88 1.44 18.12 -24.03
C GLY A 88 0.97 19.51 -23.61
N ALA A 89 1.51 20.61 -24.18
CA ALA A 89 1.11 21.98 -23.80
C ALA A 89 -0.39 22.25 -24.05
N ALA A 90 -0.90 21.89 -25.23
CA ALA A 90 -2.32 22.05 -25.56
C ALA A 90 -3.23 21.21 -24.65
N ALA A 91 -2.80 20.01 -24.27
CA ALA A 91 -3.53 19.17 -23.32
C ALA A 91 -3.59 19.84 -21.93
N VAL A 92 -2.49 20.45 -21.47
CA VAL A 92 -2.44 21.19 -20.20
C VAL A 92 -3.35 22.41 -20.22
N GLU A 93 -3.32 23.20 -21.29
CA GLU A 93 -4.20 24.37 -21.44
C GLU A 93 -5.68 23.97 -21.38
N LEU A 94 -6.05 22.92 -22.10
CA LEU A 94 -7.40 22.38 -22.12
C LEU A 94 -7.83 21.84 -20.74
N LEU A 95 -6.96 21.08 -20.07
CA LEU A 95 -7.20 20.58 -18.72
C LEU A 95 -7.36 21.70 -17.70
N ASN A 96 -6.57 22.78 -17.79
CA ASN A 96 -6.70 23.93 -16.89
C ASN A 96 -8.00 24.69 -17.15
N TRP A 97 -8.34 24.92 -18.42
CA TRP A 97 -9.60 25.57 -18.80
C TRP A 97 -10.82 24.80 -18.27
N LEU A 98 -10.84 23.47 -18.42
CA LEU A 98 -11.89 22.62 -17.85
C LEU A 98 -11.95 22.77 -16.33
N ALA A 99 -10.81 22.82 -15.65
CA ALA A 99 -10.77 22.96 -14.19
C ALA A 99 -11.44 24.25 -13.68
N GLU A 100 -11.35 25.33 -14.46
CA GLU A 100 -11.92 26.63 -14.12
C GLU A 100 -13.41 26.74 -14.46
N HIS A 101 -13.86 26.07 -15.52
CA HIS A 101 -15.19 26.30 -16.10
C HIS A 101 -16.19 25.20 -15.74
N ALA A 102 -15.76 23.93 -15.62
CA ALA A 102 -16.61 22.84 -15.12
C ALA A 102 -15.86 21.53 -14.86
N PRO A 103 -16.15 20.84 -13.74
CA PRO A 103 -15.62 19.50 -13.51
C PRO A 103 -16.36 18.48 -14.40
N VAL A 104 -15.78 18.20 -15.56
CA VAL A 104 -16.19 17.09 -16.45
C VAL A 104 -15.26 15.90 -16.21
N PRO A 105 -15.75 14.66 -16.22
CA PRO A 105 -14.88 13.49 -16.22
C PRO A 105 -13.93 13.48 -17.43
N VAL A 106 -12.63 13.34 -17.18
CA VAL A 106 -11.61 13.36 -18.25
C VAL A 106 -10.79 12.08 -18.25
N LEU A 107 -10.70 11.44 -19.42
CA LEU A 107 -9.81 10.33 -19.71
C LEU A 107 -8.64 10.82 -20.58
N VAL A 108 -7.45 10.90 -20.01
CA VAL A 108 -6.23 11.30 -20.72
C VAL A 108 -5.50 10.07 -21.22
N VAL A 109 -5.43 9.88 -22.54
CA VAL A 109 -4.79 8.73 -23.17
C VAL A 109 -3.36 9.05 -23.56
N THR A 110 -2.40 8.31 -23.01
CA THR A 110 -0.96 8.55 -23.20
C THR A 110 -0.11 7.42 -22.62
N GLU A 111 1.03 7.14 -23.24
CA GLU A 111 2.02 6.17 -22.72
C GLU A 111 3.16 6.84 -21.94
N ALA A 112 3.43 8.12 -22.23
CA ALA A 112 4.56 8.87 -21.68
C ALA A 112 4.15 10.32 -21.43
N PRO A 113 3.27 10.57 -20.44
CA PRO A 113 2.76 11.92 -20.17
C PRO A 113 3.89 12.84 -19.73
N SER A 114 3.91 14.07 -20.23
CA SER A 114 4.81 15.11 -19.72
C SER A 114 4.49 15.43 -18.26
N GLU A 115 5.47 15.94 -17.52
CA GLU A 115 5.33 16.32 -16.11
C GLU A 115 4.10 17.23 -15.87
N ALA A 116 3.89 18.19 -16.78
CA ALA A 116 2.77 19.13 -16.70
C ALA A 116 1.40 18.44 -16.88
N VAL A 117 1.29 17.47 -17.80
CA VAL A 117 0.07 16.68 -17.99
C VAL A 117 -0.19 15.82 -16.75
N GLN A 118 0.84 15.14 -16.23
CA GLN A 118 0.72 14.32 -15.01
C GLN A 118 0.16 15.14 -13.84
N ARG A 119 0.72 16.33 -13.61
CA ARG A 119 0.26 17.25 -12.55
C ARG A 119 -1.22 17.59 -12.71
N CYS A 120 -1.64 18.02 -13.92
CA CYS A 120 -3.03 18.39 -14.17
C CYS A 120 -4.02 17.24 -13.97
N VAL A 121 -3.61 15.98 -14.22
CA VAL A 121 -4.47 14.81 -14.00
C VAL A 121 -4.50 14.41 -12.52
N LEU A 122 -3.34 14.35 -11.87
CA LEU A 122 -3.19 13.84 -10.51
C LEU A 122 -3.83 14.71 -9.44
N GLU A 123 -3.89 16.02 -9.64
CA GLU A 123 -4.46 16.96 -8.67
C GLU A 123 -6.00 16.88 -8.56
N ARG A 124 -6.67 16.02 -9.36
CA ARG A 124 -8.13 16.02 -9.50
C ARG A 124 -8.76 14.61 -9.52
N PRO A 125 -9.83 14.34 -8.74
CA PRO A 125 -10.57 13.07 -8.71
C PRO A 125 -11.28 12.68 -10.01
N GLU A 126 -11.68 13.66 -10.80
CA GLU A 126 -12.48 13.46 -12.01
C GLU A 126 -11.63 13.12 -13.25
N ARG A 127 -10.30 13.06 -13.11
CA ARG A 127 -9.35 12.86 -14.21
C ARG A 127 -8.58 11.56 -14.06
N LEU A 128 -8.51 10.77 -15.12
CA LEU A 128 -7.76 9.51 -15.16
C LEU A 128 -6.74 9.51 -16.31
N MET A 129 -5.62 8.82 -16.12
CA MET A 129 -4.66 8.52 -17.19
C MET A 129 -4.88 7.10 -17.68
N TRP A 130 -4.80 6.87 -18.98
CA TRP A 130 -4.95 5.54 -19.58
C TRP A 130 -3.89 5.29 -20.66
N SER A 131 -3.20 4.16 -20.56
CA SER A 131 -2.06 3.82 -21.43
C SER A 131 -2.37 2.75 -22.48
N ASN A 132 -3.65 2.41 -22.71
CA ASN A 132 -3.99 1.37 -23.68
C ASN A 132 -3.91 1.91 -25.11
N GLU A 133 -3.08 1.28 -25.94
CA GLU A 133 -3.03 1.61 -27.36
C GLU A 133 -4.38 1.39 -28.04
N ILE A 134 -4.74 2.35 -28.88
CA ILE A 134 -5.94 2.28 -29.69
C ILE A 134 -5.70 1.17 -30.74
N GLY A 135 -6.62 0.20 -30.82
CA GLY A 135 -6.60 -0.88 -31.83
C GLY A 135 -5.83 -2.20 -31.52
N LYS A 136 -4.99 -2.32 -30.48
CA LYS A 136 -4.15 -3.53 -30.28
C LYS A 136 -4.81 -4.74 -29.59
N LYS A 137 -5.93 -4.55 -28.88
CA LYS A 137 -6.60 -5.64 -28.15
C LYS A 137 -7.87 -6.10 -28.84
N ARG A 138 -8.09 -7.41 -28.82
CA ARG A 138 -9.22 -8.11 -29.45
C ARG A 138 -10.60 -7.76 -28.85
N ASP A 139 -10.64 -7.22 -27.63
CA ASP A 139 -11.87 -6.79 -26.94
C ASP A 139 -11.69 -5.40 -26.29
N GLY A 140 -11.47 -4.37 -27.13
CA GLY A 140 -11.27 -2.99 -26.67
C GLY A 140 -12.51 -2.37 -26.00
N GLY A 141 -13.70 -2.85 -26.33
CA GLY A 141 -14.96 -2.42 -25.71
C GLY A 141 -15.10 -2.85 -24.25
N ALA A 142 -14.67 -4.07 -23.90
CA ALA A 142 -14.66 -4.53 -22.52
C ALA A 142 -13.72 -3.69 -21.64
N ASP A 143 -12.51 -3.40 -22.13
CA ASP A 143 -11.54 -2.56 -21.41
C ASP A 143 -12.13 -1.16 -21.16
N LEU A 144 -12.72 -0.53 -22.18
CA LEU A 144 -13.34 0.79 -22.05
C LEU A 144 -14.51 0.78 -21.07
N ALA A 145 -15.39 -0.23 -21.13
CA ALA A 145 -16.52 -0.36 -20.20
C ALA A 145 -16.06 -0.40 -18.75
N VAL A 146 -14.96 -1.12 -18.47
CA VAL A 146 -14.38 -1.17 -17.13
C VAL A 146 -13.81 0.20 -16.72
N VAL A 147 -13.12 0.93 -17.62
CA VAL A 147 -12.58 2.27 -17.32
C VAL A 147 -13.71 3.22 -16.99
N LEU A 148 -14.77 3.21 -17.79
CA LEU A 148 -15.93 4.10 -17.62
C LEU A 148 -16.74 3.77 -16.37
N ASP A 149 -16.86 2.48 -15.99
CA ASP A 149 -17.46 2.11 -14.70
C ASP A 149 -16.66 2.70 -13.54
N SER A 150 -15.32 2.69 -13.64
CA SER A 150 -14.43 3.32 -12.67
C SER A 150 -14.56 4.84 -12.63
N VAL A 151 -14.63 5.50 -13.79
CA VAL A 151 -14.85 6.96 -13.89
C VAL A 151 -16.20 7.36 -13.28
N ALA A 152 -17.26 6.60 -13.57
CA ALA A 152 -18.60 6.85 -13.07
C ALA A 152 -18.72 6.57 -11.56
N ALA A 153 -17.90 5.66 -11.05
CA ALA A 153 -17.80 5.38 -9.63
C ALA A 153 -16.95 6.47 -8.92
N ALA A 154 -17.54 7.64 -8.68
CA ALA A 154 -16.96 8.79 -7.97
C ALA A 154 -16.43 8.48 -6.54
N THR A 155 -16.51 7.22 -6.09
CA THR A 155 -16.08 6.70 -4.80
C THR A 155 -14.91 5.72 -4.90
N GLN A 156 -14.33 5.48 -6.08
CA GLN A 156 -13.24 4.52 -6.20
C GLN A 156 -11.95 5.02 -5.57
N ARG A 157 -11.33 4.15 -4.78
CA ARG A 157 -10.02 4.41 -4.18
C ARG A 157 -8.98 4.48 -5.28
N ARG A 158 -8.12 5.48 -5.17
CA ARG A 158 -6.90 5.51 -5.96
C ARG A 158 -5.77 4.93 -5.14
N ARG A 159 -4.83 4.30 -5.82
CA ARG A 159 -3.61 3.81 -5.19
C ARG A 159 -2.43 4.27 -6.01
N LEU A 160 -1.45 4.85 -5.34
CA LEU A 160 -0.15 5.12 -5.91
C LEU A 160 0.80 4.02 -5.49
N VAL A 161 1.35 3.32 -6.46
CA VAL A 161 2.37 2.30 -6.24
C VAL A 161 3.70 2.85 -6.75
N ILE A 162 4.71 2.87 -5.90
CA ILE A 162 6.09 3.16 -6.27
C ILE A 162 6.81 1.81 -6.32
N GLU A 163 7.11 1.36 -7.52
CA GLU A 163 7.87 0.13 -7.76
C GLU A 163 9.37 0.46 -7.71
N VAL A 164 10.03 -0.06 -6.69
CA VAL A 164 11.43 0.16 -6.36
C VAL A 164 12.23 -1.04 -6.84
N ALA A 165 13.08 -0.84 -7.84
CA ALA A 165 14.04 -1.83 -8.32
C ALA A 165 15.48 -1.40 -7.96
N GLU A 166 16.46 -2.25 -8.25
CA GLU A 166 17.88 -2.00 -7.90
C GLU A 166 18.44 -0.73 -8.57
N LYS A 167 18.09 -0.49 -9.84
CA LYS A 167 18.70 0.58 -10.67
C LYS A 167 17.69 1.60 -11.19
N SER A 168 16.41 1.32 -11.03
CA SER A 168 15.33 2.15 -11.53
C SER A 168 14.15 2.15 -10.57
N VAL A 169 13.29 3.12 -10.77
CA VAL A 169 11.98 3.22 -10.14
C VAL A 169 10.94 3.41 -11.24
N ARG A 170 9.75 2.89 -11.02
CA ARG A 170 8.57 3.30 -11.79
C ARG A 170 7.42 3.53 -10.83
N TYR A 171 6.41 4.25 -11.28
CA TYR A 171 5.18 4.37 -10.53
C TYR A 171 3.99 3.86 -11.31
N ARG A 172 2.99 3.40 -10.58
CA ARG A 172 1.67 3.10 -11.10
C ARG A 172 0.61 3.88 -10.35
N ILE A 173 -0.40 4.30 -11.08
CA ILE A 173 -1.62 4.85 -10.49
C ILE A 173 -2.73 3.90 -10.81
N GLN A 174 -3.26 3.26 -9.79
CA GLN A 174 -4.36 2.31 -9.89
C GLN A 174 -5.67 2.99 -9.53
N PHE A 175 -6.71 2.73 -10.32
CA PHE A 175 -8.08 3.21 -10.14
C PHE A 175 -9.05 2.07 -10.48
N GLY A 176 -9.55 1.39 -9.44
CA GLY A 176 -10.28 0.14 -9.59
C GLY A 176 -9.40 -0.94 -10.25
N PRO A 177 -9.87 -1.65 -11.28
CA PRO A 177 -9.12 -2.70 -11.97
C PRO A 177 -8.13 -2.17 -13.01
N HIS A 178 -8.01 -0.86 -13.19
CA HIS A 178 -7.11 -0.26 -14.17
C HIS A 178 -5.89 0.35 -13.52
N ASP A 179 -4.78 0.30 -14.25
CA ASP A 179 -3.52 0.89 -13.86
C ASP A 179 -2.90 1.68 -15.01
N PHE A 180 -2.52 2.92 -14.71
CA PHE A 180 -1.53 3.61 -15.51
C PHE A 180 -0.15 3.21 -14.99
N ARG A 181 0.79 2.85 -15.87
CA ARG A 181 2.19 2.57 -15.51
C ARG A 181 3.12 3.55 -16.19
N SER A 182 4.00 4.20 -15.43
CA SER A 182 5.08 4.99 -15.99
C SER A 182 6.13 4.10 -16.67
N PRO A 183 6.94 4.66 -17.58
CA PRO A 183 8.22 4.05 -17.96
C PRO A 183 9.12 3.85 -16.74
N GLU A 184 10.10 2.96 -16.86
CA GLU A 184 11.18 2.83 -15.88
C GLU A 184 12.11 4.05 -15.93
N MET A 185 12.46 4.57 -14.75
CA MET A 185 13.30 5.74 -14.59
C MET A 185 14.55 5.37 -13.79
N PRO A 186 15.75 5.47 -14.39
CA PRO A 186 16.99 5.16 -13.67
C PRO A 186 17.23 6.18 -12.56
N TYR A 187 17.75 5.72 -11.42
CA TYR A 187 18.03 6.61 -10.30
C TYR A 187 19.07 7.67 -10.66
N LYS A 188 18.77 8.93 -10.30
CA LYS A 188 19.70 10.05 -10.56
C LYS A 188 20.92 10.02 -9.64
N ARG A 189 20.81 9.43 -8.45
CA ARG A 189 21.88 9.36 -7.44
C ARG A 189 22.07 7.94 -6.87
N GLN A 190 22.41 6.98 -7.74
CA GLN A 190 22.69 5.60 -7.32
C GLN A 190 23.68 5.47 -6.14
N PRO A 191 24.81 6.21 -6.09
CA PRO A 191 25.77 6.06 -4.99
C PRO A 191 25.19 6.41 -3.62
N ASP A 192 24.26 7.36 -3.56
CA ASP A 192 23.61 7.80 -2.32
C ASP A 192 22.72 6.69 -1.75
N ILE A 193 22.11 5.87 -2.63
CA ILE A 193 21.30 4.72 -2.24
C ILE A 193 22.18 3.66 -1.54
N ALA A 194 23.33 3.33 -2.13
CA ALA A 194 24.23 2.34 -1.56
C ALA A 194 24.72 2.75 -0.15
N ALA A 195 25.11 4.02 0.01
CA ALA A 195 25.50 4.57 1.32
C ALA A 195 24.34 4.56 2.33
N LEU A 196 23.12 4.85 1.87
CA LEU A 196 21.92 4.82 2.69
C LEU A 196 21.58 3.40 3.17
N LEU A 197 21.67 2.39 2.30
CA LEU A 197 21.43 0.99 2.65
C LEU A 197 22.38 0.54 3.77
N THR A 198 23.68 0.85 3.67
CA THR A 198 24.66 0.53 4.72
C THR A 198 24.33 1.21 6.06
N ARG A 199 23.79 2.43 6.04
CA ARG A 199 23.39 3.16 7.26
C ARG A 199 22.17 2.51 7.91
N VAL A 200 21.15 2.17 7.11
CA VAL A 200 19.90 1.57 7.59
C VAL A 200 20.15 0.18 8.18
N GLU A 201 21.00 -0.62 7.54
CA GLU A 201 21.36 -1.96 8.01
C GLU A 201 21.99 -1.93 9.42
N LYS A 202 22.79 -0.90 9.72
CA LYS A 202 23.46 -0.71 11.01
C LYS A 202 22.62 0.06 12.03
N PHE A 203 21.46 0.57 11.65
CA PHE A 203 20.67 1.42 12.51
C PHE A 203 19.89 0.62 13.55
N SER A 204 19.90 1.12 14.78
CA SER A 204 19.01 0.71 15.85
C SER A 204 18.64 1.95 16.68
N PRO A 205 17.37 2.12 17.10
CA PRO A 205 17.01 3.17 18.04
C PRO A 205 17.54 2.91 19.46
N TYR A 206 18.13 1.74 19.70
CA TYR A 206 18.77 1.34 20.95
C TYR A 206 20.23 0.94 20.73
N LEU A 207 21.07 1.32 21.69
CA LEU A 207 22.37 0.71 21.93
C LEU A 207 22.22 -0.10 23.21
N ASP A 208 22.30 -1.42 23.09
CA ASP A 208 21.92 -2.36 24.14
C ASP A 208 20.48 -2.08 24.64
N ASN A 209 20.31 -1.73 25.92
CA ASN A 209 19.02 -1.39 26.52
C ASN A 209 18.78 0.12 26.65
N GLN A 210 19.69 0.94 26.12
CA GLN A 210 19.58 2.40 26.19
C GLN A 210 19.12 2.97 24.85
N ARG A 211 18.05 3.77 24.90
CA ARG A 211 17.55 4.48 23.73
C ARG A 211 18.55 5.57 23.32
N VAL A 212 18.92 5.58 22.04
CA VAL A 212 19.83 6.58 21.47
C VAL A 212 19.13 7.94 21.42
N ALA A 213 19.77 9.02 21.88
CA ALA A 213 19.10 10.31 22.07
C ALA A 213 18.54 10.94 20.77
N ASP A 214 19.27 10.81 19.67
CA ASP A 214 18.97 11.40 18.36
C ASP A 214 18.39 10.37 17.36
N TRP A 215 17.89 9.23 17.87
CA TRP A 215 17.37 8.14 17.03
C TRP A 215 16.34 8.62 16.00
N LEU A 216 15.44 9.52 16.41
CA LEU A 216 14.35 10.00 15.56
C LEU A 216 14.87 10.93 14.47
N GLU A 217 15.84 11.80 14.77
CA GLU A 217 16.46 12.68 13.77
C GLU A 217 17.21 11.85 12.73
N SER A 218 18.06 10.93 13.17
CA SER A 218 18.81 10.02 12.30
C SER A 218 17.88 9.22 11.38
N LEU A 219 16.79 8.67 11.94
CA LEU A 219 15.82 7.89 11.17
C LEU A 219 14.99 8.75 10.22
N SER A 220 14.59 9.95 10.64
CA SER A 220 13.90 10.93 9.79
C SER A 220 14.76 11.32 8.59
N ASP A 221 16.05 11.55 8.83
CA ASP A 221 17.01 11.90 7.77
C ASP A 221 17.18 10.76 6.78
N MET A 222 17.26 9.51 7.24
CA MET A 222 17.30 8.34 6.36
C MET A 222 16.00 8.18 5.55
N GLY A 223 14.84 8.38 6.18
CA GLY A 223 13.53 8.32 5.50
C GLY A 223 13.37 9.43 4.46
N ARG A 224 13.79 10.65 4.78
CA ARG A 224 13.83 11.78 3.85
C ARG A 224 14.78 11.51 2.68
N GLN A 225 15.99 11.05 2.95
CA GLN A 225 16.97 10.73 1.90
C GLN A 225 16.46 9.63 0.95
N ALA A 226 15.82 8.58 1.47
CA ALA A 226 15.18 7.54 0.66
C ALA A 226 14.11 8.13 -0.28
N PHE A 227 13.25 8.98 0.28
CA PHE A 227 12.20 9.66 -0.48
C PHE A 227 12.76 10.62 -1.53
N ASP A 228 13.78 11.41 -1.18
CA ASP A 228 14.35 12.41 -2.08
C ASP A 228 14.99 11.72 -3.28
N VAL A 229 15.86 10.72 -3.05
CA VAL A 229 16.57 10.04 -4.14
C VAL A 229 15.59 9.25 -5.03
N MET A 230 14.65 8.51 -4.43
CA MET A 230 13.82 7.58 -5.19
C MET A 230 12.56 8.22 -5.76
N VAL A 231 11.98 9.20 -5.05
CA VAL A 231 10.70 9.82 -5.44
C VAL A 231 10.92 11.25 -5.94
N ALA A 232 11.42 12.15 -5.11
CA ALA A 232 11.47 13.58 -5.46
C ALA A 232 12.37 13.85 -6.68
N GLU A 233 13.56 13.26 -6.68
CA GLU A 233 14.55 13.47 -7.73
C GLU A 233 14.30 12.56 -8.92
N THR A 234 14.00 11.27 -8.70
CA THR A 234 13.91 10.30 -9.80
C THR A 234 12.51 10.25 -10.43
N VAL A 235 11.45 9.99 -9.65
CA VAL A 235 10.07 10.00 -10.16
C VAL A 235 9.63 11.41 -10.56
N GLY A 236 10.01 12.42 -9.78
CA GLY A 236 9.86 13.82 -10.11
C GLY A 236 8.74 14.56 -9.37
N PRO A 237 8.63 15.88 -9.63
CA PRO A 237 7.79 16.79 -8.84
C PRO A 237 6.29 16.47 -8.76
N PRO A 238 5.60 15.99 -9.81
CA PRO A 238 4.14 15.75 -9.75
C PRO A 238 3.74 14.75 -8.67
N ILE A 239 4.45 13.63 -8.61
CA ILE A 239 4.20 12.57 -7.63
C ILE A 239 4.72 12.97 -6.25
N ALA A 240 5.92 13.53 -6.20
CA ALA A 240 6.54 13.93 -4.94
C ALA A 240 5.72 15.00 -4.21
N THR A 241 5.26 16.03 -4.93
CA THR A 241 4.42 17.10 -4.39
C THR A 241 3.08 16.54 -3.91
N LEU A 242 2.50 15.58 -4.62
CA LEU A 242 1.26 14.92 -4.22
C LEU A 242 1.42 14.19 -2.88
N ILE A 243 2.48 13.39 -2.73
CA ILE A 243 2.77 12.68 -1.47
C ILE A 243 3.05 13.69 -0.34
N GLN A 244 3.86 14.72 -0.61
CA GLN A 244 4.18 15.76 0.37
C GLN A 244 2.95 16.53 0.84
N ARG A 245 2.03 16.90 -0.06
CA ARG A 245 0.76 17.54 0.32
C ARG A 245 -0.08 16.63 1.19
N ALA A 246 -0.21 15.35 0.83
CA ALA A 246 -0.97 14.38 1.62
C ALA A 246 -0.36 14.15 3.02
N ARG A 247 0.96 14.24 3.14
CA ARG A 247 1.68 14.21 4.42
C ARG A 247 1.48 15.48 5.25
N ASP A 248 1.53 16.64 4.60
CA ASP A 248 1.69 17.92 5.29
C ASP A 248 0.36 18.66 5.54
N GLN A 249 -0.75 18.29 4.89
CA GLN A 249 -2.05 18.92 5.13
C GLN A 249 -2.65 18.58 6.51
N GLU A 250 -3.28 19.56 7.15
CA GLU A 250 -4.08 19.36 8.37
C GLU A 250 -5.51 18.99 8.00
N GLY A 251 -5.91 17.76 8.33
CA GLY A 251 -7.24 17.27 8.04
C GLY A 251 -7.39 16.75 6.61
N VAL A 252 -8.45 16.00 6.41
CA VAL A 252 -8.82 15.39 5.14
C VAL A 252 -10.28 15.75 4.92
N SER A 253 -10.58 16.74 4.07
CA SER A 253 -11.97 17.03 3.73
C SER A 253 -12.46 16.02 2.69
N SER A 254 -13.71 15.58 2.80
CA SER A 254 -14.34 14.80 1.74
C SER A 254 -14.43 15.66 0.47
N GLY A 255 -13.54 15.42 -0.49
CA GLY A 255 -13.42 16.23 -1.71
C GLY A 255 -12.01 16.78 -1.97
N ASP A 256 -11.13 16.79 -0.97
CA ASP A 256 -9.71 17.05 -1.20
C ASP A 256 -9.13 15.86 -1.96
N GLY A 257 -8.50 16.13 -3.11
CA GLY A 257 -8.04 15.15 -4.09
C GLY A 257 -7.08 14.04 -3.58
N LEU A 258 -6.76 14.07 -2.30
CA LEU A 258 -5.74 13.27 -1.62
C LEU A 258 -6.33 12.36 -0.54
N ALA A 259 -7.61 12.53 -0.17
CA ALA A 259 -8.30 11.80 0.89
C ALA A 259 -8.40 10.27 0.68
N TRP A 260 -8.08 9.80 -0.52
CA TRP A 260 -8.40 8.46 -1.02
C TRP A 260 -7.21 7.74 -1.65
N MET A 261 -5.99 8.31 -1.58
CA MET A 261 -4.79 7.67 -2.14
C MET A 261 -4.07 6.80 -1.10
N ASP A 262 -4.16 5.49 -1.30
CA ASP A 262 -3.32 4.48 -0.63
C ASP A 262 -1.93 4.48 -1.28
N LEU A 263 -0.87 4.61 -0.48
CA LEU A 263 0.52 4.60 -0.96
C LEU A 263 1.15 3.23 -0.74
N ARG A 264 1.64 2.62 -1.81
CA ARG A 264 2.36 1.35 -1.76
C ARG A 264 3.79 1.53 -2.25
N PHE A 265 4.73 0.93 -1.53
CA PHE A 265 6.09 0.71 -2.02
C PHE A 265 6.21 -0.75 -2.40
N ASP A 266 6.38 -1.03 -3.69
CA ASP A 266 6.46 -2.36 -4.24
C ASP A 266 7.91 -2.71 -4.55
N PHE A 267 8.35 -3.87 -4.08
CA PHE A 267 9.71 -4.34 -4.24
C PHE A 267 9.67 -5.66 -5.00
N ASN A 268 10.29 -5.68 -6.18
CA ASN A 268 10.51 -6.94 -6.89
C ASN A 268 11.73 -7.64 -6.29
N VAL A 269 11.49 -8.72 -5.55
CA VAL A 269 12.54 -9.44 -4.84
C VAL A 269 12.96 -10.66 -5.66
N SER A 270 13.57 -10.39 -6.81
CA SER A 270 14.24 -11.40 -7.64
C SER A 270 15.64 -11.73 -7.14
N ASP A 271 16.28 -10.82 -6.40
CA ASP A 271 17.63 -10.99 -5.85
C ASP A 271 17.83 -10.36 -4.46
N HIS A 272 18.97 -10.66 -3.84
CA HIS A 272 19.36 -10.18 -2.51
C HIS A 272 19.56 -8.66 -2.47
N GLN A 273 19.96 -8.01 -3.56
CA GLN A 273 20.16 -6.56 -3.57
C GLN A 273 18.82 -5.83 -3.53
N SER A 274 17.84 -6.31 -4.29
CA SER A 274 16.47 -5.80 -4.30
C SER A 274 15.78 -6.00 -2.95
N ALA A 275 16.10 -7.08 -2.23
CA ALA A 275 15.68 -7.30 -0.84
C ALA A 275 16.19 -6.20 0.12
N ALA A 276 17.40 -5.66 -0.09
CA ALA A 276 17.97 -4.63 0.79
C ALA A 276 17.14 -3.33 0.76
N PHE A 277 16.52 -2.98 -0.37
CA PHE A 277 15.67 -1.79 -0.51
C PHE A 277 14.43 -1.86 0.39
N PHE A 278 13.97 -3.07 0.73
CA PHE A 278 12.88 -3.26 1.68
C PHE A 278 13.25 -2.85 3.11
N SER A 279 14.52 -2.63 3.43
CA SER A 279 14.91 -2.07 4.74
C SER A 279 14.69 -0.55 4.84
N LEU A 280 14.68 0.16 3.71
CA LEU A 280 14.70 1.63 3.66
C LEU A 280 13.47 2.24 4.34
N PRO A 281 13.60 3.21 5.26
CA PRO A 281 12.52 3.67 6.11
C PRO A 281 11.61 4.73 5.44
N PHE A 282 10.99 4.40 4.31
CA PHE A 282 10.09 5.32 3.58
C PHE A 282 8.98 5.90 4.47
N GLU A 283 8.45 5.11 5.40
CA GLU A 283 7.40 5.51 6.34
C GLU A 283 7.79 6.74 7.17
N LEU A 284 9.09 6.97 7.33
CA LEU A 284 9.69 8.03 8.13
C LEU A 284 10.12 9.25 7.30
N SER A 285 9.77 9.30 6.01
CA SER A 285 9.89 10.55 5.25
C SER A 285 9.00 11.63 5.86
N CYS A 286 9.56 12.83 6.01
CA CYS A 286 8.99 13.92 6.80
C CYS A 286 9.22 15.29 6.16
N ASN A 287 8.46 16.28 6.61
CA ASN A 287 8.77 17.69 6.34
C ASN A 287 9.86 18.16 7.31
N ALA A 288 11.02 18.54 6.77
CA ALA A 288 12.20 18.94 7.54
C ALA A 288 12.06 20.33 8.19
N ASP A 289 11.07 21.14 7.79
CA ASP A 289 10.86 22.49 8.29
C ASP A 289 10.34 22.52 9.74
N PHE A 290 9.92 21.37 10.26
CA PHE A 290 9.45 21.22 11.65
C PHE A 290 10.48 20.48 12.52
N LYS A 291 10.44 20.74 13.83
CA LYS A 291 11.20 19.97 14.84
C LYS A 291 10.80 18.50 14.80
N ALA A 292 11.74 17.56 15.02
CA ALA A 292 11.48 16.10 14.92
C ALA A 292 10.15 15.64 15.52
N ASN A 293 9.85 16.00 16.76
CA ASN A 293 8.63 15.57 17.45
C ASN A 293 7.32 16.20 16.92
N ASP A 294 7.42 17.25 16.12
CA ASP A 294 6.30 17.94 15.47
C ASP A 294 6.26 17.65 13.97
N ARG A 295 7.24 16.87 13.45
CA ARG A 295 7.26 16.46 12.06
C ARG A 295 6.09 15.54 11.77
N ARG A 296 5.61 15.64 10.54
CA ARG A 296 4.57 14.79 10.00
C ARG A 296 5.24 13.72 9.18
N TYR A 297 5.09 12.47 9.61
CA TYR A 297 5.67 11.31 8.95
C TYR A 297 4.63 10.66 8.03
N LEU A 298 5.07 10.03 6.93
CA LEU A 298 4.17 9.40 5.96
C LEU A 298 3.21 8.42 6.64
N CYS A 299 3.73 7.51 7.49
CA CYS A 299 2.89 6.49 8.13
C CYS A 299 1.84 7.04 9.10
N GLN A 300 1.92 8.30 9.53
CA GLN A 300 0.93 8.91 10.40
C GLN A 300 -0.23 9.52 9.59
N ARG A 301 0.04 9.87 8.33
CA ARG A 301 -0.79 10.76 7.51
C ARG A 301 -1.40 10.07 6.31
N ILE A 302 -0.71 9.10 5.74
CA ILE A 302 -1.10 8.42 4.51
C ILE A 302 -1.30 6.93 4.81
N PRO A 303 -2.45 6.34 4.41
CA PRO A 303 -2.64 4.90 4.45
C PRO A 303 -1.59 4.26 3.54
N MET A 304 -0.72 3.43 4.11
CA MET A 304 0.39 2.87 3.36
C MET A 304 0.76 1.46 3.80
N ALA A 305 1.36 0.71 2.89
CA ALA A 305 1.96 -0.59 3.14
C ALA A 305 3.08 -0.88 2.13
N ARG A 306 3.95 -1.82 2.46
CA ARG A 306 4.91 -2.40 1.51
C ARG A 306 4.29 -3.58 0.78
N ARG A 307 4.66 -3.77 -0.48
CA ARG A 307 4.31 -4.92 -1.32
C ARG A 307 5.59 -5.63 -1.74
N LEU A 308 5.53 -6.96 -1.80
CA LEU A 308 6.61 -7.79 -2.32
C LEU A 308 6.11 -8.52 -3.56
N HIS A 309 6.78 -8.32 -4.69
CA HIS A 309 6.60 -9.13 -5.88
C HIS A 309 7.66 -10.23 -5.92
N MET A 310 7.24 -11.46 -6.23
CA MET A 310 8.14 -12.61 -6.32
C MET A 310 7.92 -13.29 -7.67
N GLU A 311 9.00 -13.52 -8.41
CA GLU A 311 8.94 -14.24 -9.69
C GLU A 311 8.27 -15.61 -9.54
N GLY A 312 7.35 -15.93 -10.46
CA GLY A 312 6.63 -17.20 -10.46
C GLY A 312 5.46 -17.29 -9.47
N MET A 313 5.16 -16.24 -8.71
CA MET A 313 3.84 -16.11 -8.08
C MET A 313 2.89 -15.43 -9.05
N ASP A 314 1.71 -16.04 -9.24
CA ASP A 314 0.59 -15.33 -9.85
C ASP A 314 0.44 -14.00 -9.09
N SER A 315 0.42 -12.90 -9.83
CA SER A 315 -0.19 -11.68 -9.29
C SER A 315 -1.57 -12.11 -8.87
N ALA A 316 -1.89 -12.05 -7.56
CA ALA A 316 -3.30 -12.06 -7.24
C ALA A 316 -3.87 -10.91 -8.05
N SER A 317 -4.99 -11.13 -8.74
CA SER A 317 -5.56 -10.10 -9.60
C SER A 317 -5.49 -8.76 -8.85
N ASP A 318 -4.85 -7.74 -9.43
CA ASP A 318 -4.61 -6.39 -8.85
C ASP A 318 -5.92 -5.78 -8.25
N TRP A 319 -7.06 -6.40 -8.56
CA TRP A 319 -8.37 -6.27 -7.96
C TRP A 319 -8.92 -7.64 -7.49
N GLU A 320 -8.55 -8.14 -6.32
CA GLU A 320 -9.53 -8.90 -5.54
C GLU A 320 -10.64 -7.91 -5.24
N GLN A 321 -11.73 -8.00 -6.03
CA GLN A 321 -13.04 -7.44 -5.68
C GLN A 321 -13.15 -7.57 -4.18
N THR A 322 -13.11 -6.45 -3.44
CA THR A 322 -13.19 -6.39 -1.97
C THR A 322 -13.85 -7.65 -1.50
N ALA A 323 -13.05 -8.68 -1.18
CA ALA A 323 -13.61 -10.00 -0.94
C ALA A 323 -14.46 -9.72 0.26
N SER A 324 -15.77 -9.70 0.05
CA SER A 324 -16.73 -9.26 1.04
C SER A 324 -16.32 -10.00 2.28
N ARG A 325 -15.94 -9.24 3.33
CA ARG A 325 -15.41 -9.79 4.60
C ARG A 325 -16.11 -11.11 4.82
N PRO A 326 -15.37 -12.23 5.03
CA PRO A 326 -15.97 -13.56 5.08
C PRO A 326 -17.28 -13.47 5.86
N ALA A 327 -18.37 -14.04 5.33
CA ALA A 327 -19.72 -13.77 5.82
C ALA A 327 -19.95 -14.15 7.31
N GLY A 328 -18.94 -14.76 7.95
CA GLY A 328 -18.90 -15.10 9.37
C GLY A 328 -17.92 -14.24 10.20
N PRO A 329 -17.79 -14.53 11.51
CA PRO A 329 -16.81 -13.87 12.38
C PRO A 329 -15.39 -13.99 11.84
N VAL A 330 -14.61 -12.92 11.99
CA VAL A 330 -13.14 -13.02 11.85
C VAL A 330 -12.61 -13.83 13.03
N ARG A 331 -11.90 -14.91 12.75
CA ARG A 331 -11.30 -15.78 13.77
C ARG A 331 -9.82 -15.47 13.91
N LEU A 332 -9.40 -15.18 15.15
CA LEU A 332 -8.02 -14.86 15.52
C LEU A 332 -7.50 -15.93 16.47
N LEU A 333 -6.38 -16.55 16.13
CA LEU A 333 -5.61 -17.39 17.04
C LEU A 333 -4.53 -16.54 17.71
N PHE A 334 -4.61 -16.40 19.03
CA PHE A 334 -3.66 -15.66 19.84
C PHE A 334 -2.63 -16.61 20.45
N ILE A 335 -1.36 -16.42 20.07
CA ILE A 335 -0.21 -17.16 20.61
C ILE A 335 0.48 -16.27 21.63
N GLY A 336 0.14 -16.46 22.91
CA GLY A 336 0.82 -15.82 24.03
C GLY A 336 2.10 -16.56 24.40
N ALA A 337 3.22 -16.20 23.78
CA ALA A 337 4.52 -16.83 24.02
C ALA A 337 5.33 -16.07 25.09
N ASN A 338 4.75 -15.95 26.30
CA ASN A 338 5.45 -15.34 27.42
C ASN A 338 6.57 -16.27 27.91
N PHE A 339 7.80 -15.95 27.54
CA PHE A 339 8.99 -16.71 27.90
C PHE A 339 9.96 -15.83 28.69
N SER A 340 10.49 -16.41 29.78
CA SER A 340 11.61 -15.87 30.54
C SER A 340 12.64 -16.97 30.73
N GLY A 341 13.90 -16.69 30.43
CA GLY A 341 14.97 -17.69 30.53
C GLY A 341 16.00 -17.56 29.42
N THR A 342 16.75 -18.62 29.21
CA THR A 342 17.85 -18.68 28.24
C THR A 342 17.43 -19.47 27.00
N ILE A 343 17.77 -18.94 25.83
CA ILE A 343 17.59 -19.63 24.55
C ILE A 343 18.88 -19.55 23.73
N SER A 344 19.21 -20.65 23.05
CA SER A 344 20.24 -20.68 22.00
C SER A 344 19.55 -20.72 20.64
N PHE A 345 19.98 -19.85 19.74
CA PHE A 345 19.46 -19.84 18.37
C PHE A 345 20.36 -20.66 17.47
N GLN A 346 19.75 -21.64 16.81
CA GLN A 346 20.38 -22.45 15.77
C GLN A 346 19.99 -21.89 14.40
N PRO A 347 20.95 -21.36 13.63
CA PRO A 347 20.70 -20.91 12.26
C PRO A 347 20.15 -22.04 11.37
N GLU A 348 19.18 -21.73 10.51
CA GLU A 348 18.63 -22.73 9.59
C GLU A 348 19.61 -23.18 8.50
N ASP A 349 20.64 -22.38 8.24
CA ASP A 349 21.69 -22.66 7.25
C ASP A 349 22.77 -23.62 7.78
N GLY A 350 22.64 -24.08 9.03
CA GLY A 350 23.60 -24.97 9.69
C GLY A 350 24.92 -24.28 10.05
N GLY A 351 24.97 -22.94 10.04
CA GLY A 351 26.11 -22.19 10.54
C GLY A 351 26.27 -22.28 12.07
N ASP A 352 27.37 -21.72 12.57
CA ASP A 352 27.69 -21.74 14.00
C ASP A 352 26.55 -21.23 14.88
N ASP A 353 26.33 -21.92 16.02
CA ASP A 353 25.36 -21.54 17.03
C ASP A 353 25.61 -20.11 17.52
N ILE A 354 24.52 -19.37 17.70
CA ILE A 354 24.59 -18.02 18.28
C ILE A 354 24.74 -18.17 19.79
N PRO A 355 25.55 -17.31 20.44
CA PRO A 355 25.61 -17.24 21.89
C PRO A 355 24.21 -17.20 22.51
N SER A 356 24.01 -18.00 23.56
CA SER A 356 22.74 -18.04 24.27
C SER A 356 22.38 -16.65 24.80
N VAL A 357 21.10 -16.30 24.68
CA VAL A 357 20.57 -15.02 25.14
C VAL A 357 19.59 -15.28 26.27
N THR A 358 19.71 -14.52 27.36
CA THR A 358 18.72 -14.51 28.43
C THR A 358 17.68 -13.43 28.15
N LEU A 359 16.41 -13.84 28.13
CA LEU A 359 15.26 -13.00 27.82
C LEU A 359 14.43 -12.78 29.09
N PRO A 360 14.00 -11.54 29.37
CA PRO A 360 13.14 -11.22 30.50
C PRO A 360 11.69 -11.67 30.26
N PRO A 361 10.87 -11.81 31.32
CA PRO A 361 9.43 -12.02 31.16
C PRO A 361 8.78 -10.82 30.47
N LEU A 362 7.64 -11.07 29.82
CA LEU A 362 6.80 -10.06 29.19
C LEU A 362 5.45 -9.99 29.90
N GLU A 363 5.20 -8.91 30.63
CA GLU A 363 3.92 -8.62 31.29
C GLU A 363 2.79 -8.30 30.28
N SER A 364 3.14 -7.65 29.17
CA SER A 364 2.22 -7.14 28.16
C SER A 364 1.52 -8.20 27.32
N VAL A 365 2.00 -9.45 27.31
CA VAL A 365 1.34 -10.54 26.58
C VAL A 365 -0.07 -10.75 27.12
N ALA A 366 -0.23 -10.70 28.45
CA ALA A 366 -1.53 -10.79 29.09
C ALA A 366 -2.40 -9.57 28.76
N ASP A 367 -1.81 -8.36 28.79
CA ASP A 367 -2.52 -7.12 28.44
C ASP A 367 -3.03 -7.15 26.98
N GLU A 368 -2.25 -7.66 26.04
CA GLU A 368 -2.65 -7.78 24.63
C GLU A 368 -3.84 -8.73 24.45
N LEU A 369 -3.80 -9.90 25.11
CA LEU A 369 -4.91 -10.85 25.11
C LEU A 369 -6.17 -10.23 25.71
N GLU A 370 -6.07 -9.58 26.87
CA GLU A 370 -7.22 -8.94 27.52
C GLU A 370 -7.83 -7.86 26.62
N ASN A 371 -7.00 -7.02 25.99
CA ASN A 371 -7.44 -5.99 25.05
C ASN A 371 -8.18 -6.59 23.84
N LEU A 372 -7.69 -7.70 23.29
CA LEU A 372 -8.32 -8.41 22.17
C LEU A 372 -9.64 -9.06 22.58
N GLN A 373 -9.71 -9.69 23.75
CA GLN A 373 -10.93 -10.26 24.29
C GLN A 373 -11.99 -9.19 24.59
N ALA A 374 -11.58 -8.04 25.15
CA ALA A 374 -12.46 -6.89 25.37
C ALA A 374 -12.99 -6.32 24.05
N LEU A 375 -12.12 -6.24 23.02
CA LEU A 375 -12.53 -5.85 21.68
C LEU A 375 -13.54 -6.83 21.09
N ALA A 376 -13.27 -8.14 21.18
CA ALA A 376 -14.17 -9.19 20.68
C ALA A 376 -15.57 -9.10 21.31
N LYS A 377 -15.63 -8.90 22.64
CA LYS A 377 -16.89 -8.66 23.37
C LYS A 377 -17.65 -7.46 22.83
N ARG A 378 -16.95 -6.34 22.56
CA ARG A 378 -17.56 -5.12 22.01
C ARG A 378 -18.01 -5.27 20.55
N LEU A 379 -17.34 -6.13 19.78
CA LEU A 379 -17.64 -6.34 18.37
C LEU A 379 -18.82 -7.30 18.13
N ASP A 380 -19.35 -7.91 19.18
CA ASP A 380 -20.57 -8.73 19.20
C ASP A 380 -20.60 -9.80 18.12
N GLY A 381 -19.70 -10.78 18.23
CA GLY A 381 -19.63 -11.91 17.31
C GLY A 381 -19.01 -11.60 15.94
N ARG A 382 -18.47 -10.38 15.71
CA ARG A 382 -17.68 -10.10 14.50
C ARG A 382 -16.20 -10.49 14.60
N LEU A 383 -15.70 -10.67 15.83
CA LEU A 383 -14.34 -11.14 16.13
C LEU A 383 -14.44 -12.26 17.17
N VAL A 384 -13.81 -13.39 16.88
CA VAL A 384 -13.62 -14.51 17.81
C VAL A 384 -12.14 -14.64 18.07
N VAL A 385 -11.74 -14.56 19.34
CA VAL A 385 -10.35 -14.72 19.78
C VAL A 385 -10.23 -16.07 20.48
N GLU A 386 -9.42 -16.96 19.93
CA GLU A 386 -9.04 -18.22 20.56
C GLU A 386 -7.63 -18.07 21.14
N ASP A 387 -7.49 -18.26 22.44
CA ASP A 387 -6.20 -18.27 23.14
C ASP A 387 -5.59 -19.66 23.08
N VAL A 388 -4.29 -19.73 22.83
CA VAL A 388 -3.55 -20.99 22.83
C VAL A 388 -3.42 -21.48 24.28
N PRO A 389 -3.72 -22.77 24.57
CA PRO A 389 -3.56 -23.32 25.90
C PRO A 389 -2.10 -23.22 26.38
N PRO A 390 -1.85 -23.21 27.70
CA PRO A 390 -0.51 -23.06 28.28
C PRO A 390 0.34 -24.34 28.13
N LEU A 391 0.59 -24.72 26.88
CA LEU A 391 1.47 -25.80 26.46
C LEU A 391 2.90 -25.27 26.35
N THR A 392 3.87 -26.18 26.37
CA THR A 392 5.30 -25.84 26.27
C THR A 392 6.04 -26.79 25.34
N GLY A 393 7.19 -26.36 24.84
CA GLY A 393 8.09 -27.17 24.01
C GLY A 393 7.42 -27.71 22.75
N TYR A 394 7.77 -28.93 22.35
CA TYR A 394 7.22 -29.55 21.15
C TYR A 394 5.71 -29.80 21.24
N ALA A 395 5.13 -29.99 22.43
CA ALA A 395 3.68 -30.11 22.56
C ALA A 395 2.95 -28.82 22.16
N LEU A 396 3.52 -27.66 22.47
CA LEU A 396 3.01 -26.37 21.98
C LEU A 396 3.20 -26.26 20.47
N GLN A 397 4.37 -26.62 19.95
CA GLN A 397 4.65 -26.58 18.51
C GLN A 397 3.67 -27.46 17.72
N ASP A 398 3.45 -28.70 18.15
CA ASP A 398 2.54 -29.66 17.51
C ASP A 398 1.09 -29.16 17.55
N TYR A 399 0.68 -28.57 18.68
CA TYR A 399 -0.64 -27.95 18.79
C TYR A 399 -0.82 -26.78 17.81
N LEU A 400 0.19 -25.90 17.71
CA LEU A 400 0.16 -24.78 16.76
C LEU A 400 0.13 -25.29 15.31
N GLU A 401 0.92 -26.31 14.99
CA GLU A 401 0.89 -26.97 13.69
C GLU A 401 -0.52 -27.48 13.37
N GLU A 402 -1.09 -28.31 14.23
CA GLU A 402 -2.42 -28.90 14.04
C GLU A 402 -3.49 -27.80 13.87
N LYS A 403 -3.50 -26.81 14.76
CA LYS A 403 -4.52 -25.75 14.75
C LYS A 403 -4.42 -24.84 13.53
N VAL A 404 -3.20 -24.40 13.20
CA VAL A 404 -3.01 -23.48 12.09
C VAL A 404 -3.19 -24.21 10.76
N THR A 405 -2.69 -25.45 10.61
CA THR A 405 -2.88 -26.25 9.37
C THR A 405 -4.31 -26.73 9.19
N GLY A 406 -5.01 -27.08 10.28
CA GLY A 406 -6.43 -27.47 10.27
C GLY A 406 -7.35 -26.34 9.80
N GLY A 407 -6.87 -25.10 9.83
CA GLY A 407 -7.51 -23.93 9.22
C GLY A 407 -8.64 -23.33 10.05
N GLY A 408 -9.35 -22.38 9.43
CA GLY A 408 -10.45 -21.67 10.07
C GLY A 408 -10.04 -20.47 10.92
N TYR A 409 -8.80 -20.02 10.83
CA TYR A 409 -8.36 -18.73 11.36
C TYR A 409 -8.05 -17.78 10.21
N ASP A 410 -8.45 -16.53 10.38
CA ASP A 410 -8.15 -15.45 9.45
C ASP A 410 -6.87 -14.71 9.86
N ILE A 411 -6.60 -14.65 11.17
CA ILE A 411 -5.49 -13.91 11.78
C ILE A 411 -4.72 -14.82 12.73
N LEU A 412 -3.42 -14.93 12.50
CA LEU A 412 -2.47 -15.47 13.47
C LEU A 412 -1.79 -14.30 14.19
N HIS A 413 -1.99 -14.19 15.51
CA HIS A 413 -1.36 -13.16 16.33
C HIS A 413 -0.33 -13.80 17.25
N PHE A 414 0.94 -13.45 17.10
CA PHE A 414 2.01 -13.86 17.99
C PHE A 414 2.43 -12.70 18.87
N SER A 415 2.45 -12.91 20.19
CA SER A 415 2.91 -11.96 21.19
C SER A 415 4.01 -12.60 22.03
N GLY A 416 5.24 -12.10 21.92
CA GLY A 416 6.40 -12.72 22.56
C GLY A 416 7.75 -12.22 22.04
N HIS A 417 8.81 -12.94 22.41
CA HIS A 417 10.15 -12.64 21.91
C HIS A 417 10.37 -13.19 20.50
N ALA A 418 11.13 -12.47 19.70
CA ALA A 418 11.63 -12.95 18.42
C ALA A 418 13.05 -12.45 18.20
N HIS A 419 13.79 -13.21 17.38
CA HIS A 419 15.14 -12.85 16.99
C HIS A 419 15.32 -13.12 15.49
N SER A 420 15.83 -12.11 14.79
CA SER A 420 16.21 -12.27 13.38
C SER A 420 17.72 -12.49 13.32
N VAL A 421 18.11 -13.63 12.76
CA VAL A 421 19.48 -14.13 12.64
C VAL A 421 19.77 -14.29 11.17
N ARG A 422 20.75 -13.53 10.64
CA ARG A 422 21.08 -13.56 9.21
C ARG A 422 19.79 -13.43 8.39
N ASP A 423 19.45 -14.46 7.64
CA ASP A 423 18.29 -14.53 6.76
C ASP A 423 17.06 -15.20 7.40
N SER A 424 17.04 -15.56 8.69
CA SER A 424 15.92 -16.25 9.32
C SER A 424 15.35 -15.49 10.52
N THR A 425 14.03 -15.56 10.71
CA THR A 425 13.35 -15.01 11.89
C THR A 425 12.81 -16.15 12.73
N MET A 426 13.25 -16.18 13.98
CA MET A 426 12.90 -17.17 14.98
C MET A 426 11.98 -16.55 16.02
N LEU A 427 10.81 -17.14 16.19
CA LEU A 427 9.91 -16.85 17.30
C LEU A 427 10.36 -17.69 18.51
N VAL A 428 10.26 -17.14 19.71
CA VAL A 428 10.64 -17.84 20.93
C VAL A 428 9.40 -18.37 21.62
N LEU A 429 9.30 -19.69 21.74
CA LEU A 429 8.27 -20.39 22.51
C LEU A 429 8.82 -20.78 23.89
N PRO A 430 7.95 -20.89 24.91
CA PRO A 430 8.32 -21.56 26.16
C PRO A 430 8.75 -23.00 25.88
N GLY A 431 9.94 -23.42 26.35
CA GLY A 431 10.45 -24.78 26.19
C GLY A 431 9.90 -25.75 27.24
N SER A 432 10.19 -27.05 27.08
CA SER A 432 9.68 -28.11 27.97
C SER A 432 10.20 -28.05 29.40
N ARG A 433 11.27 -27.29 29.65
CA ARG A 433 11.87 -27.09 30.97
C ARG A 433 11.81 -25.62 31.31
N GLU A 434 11.58 -25.33 32.60
CA GLU A 434 11.59 -23.96 33.09
C GLU A 434 12.91 -23.26 32.78
N GLY A 435 12.84 -22.05 32.25
CA GLY A 435 14.00 -21.26 31.87
C GLY A 435 14.67 -21.67 30.54
N GLU A 436 14.19 -22.70 29.84
CA GLU A 436 14.66 -23.06 28.50
C GLU A 436 13.67 -22.61 27.42
N GLY A 437 14.14 -21.92 26.39
CA GLY A 437 13.33 -21.50 25.26
C GLY A 437 13.39 -22.50 24.09
N LEU A 438 12.31 -22.58 23.31
CA LEU A 438 12.27 -23.31 22.04
C LEU A 438 12.17 -22.32 20.88
N GLN A 439 13.05 -22.44 19.88
CA GLN A 439 12.94 -21.63 18.68
C GLN A 439 11.89 -22.20 17.72
N LEU A 440 11.07 -21.34 17.14
CA LEU A 440 10.11 -21.65 16.09
C LEU A 440 10.41 -20.79 14.85
N SER A 441 10.74 -21.44 13.73
CA SER A 441 11.01 -20.76 12.48
C SER A 441 9.76 -20.15 11.86
N ILE A 442 9.86 -18.90 11.40
CA ILE A 442 8.79 -18.25 10.65
C ILE A 442 8.43 -18.97 9.34
N ARG A 443 9.36 -19.74 8.77
CA ARG A 443 9.12 -20.54 7.56
C ARG A 443 8.17 -21.69 7.84
N LEU A 444 8.32 -22.30 9.02
CA LEU A 444 7.44 -23.37 9.46
C LEU A 444 6.02 -22.80 9.69
N VAL A 445 5.93 -21.66 10.38
CA VAL A 445 4.66 -20.92 10.55
C VAL A 445 4.02 -20.57 9.21
N GLY A 446 4.80 -20.06 8.24
CA GLY A 446 4.32 -19.79 6.90
C GLY A 446 3.72 -21.04 6.23
N ARG A 447 4.41 -22.19 6.29
CA ARG A 447 3.86 -23.45 5.76
C ARG A 447 2.52 -23.83 6.40
N TRP A 448 2.39 -23.66 7.71
CA TRP A 448 1.14 -23.93 8.41
C TRP A 448 0.02 -22.98 7.97
N MET A 449 0.31 -21.67 7.90
CA MET A 449 -0.64 -20.66 7.44
C MET A 449 -1.12 -20.94 6.01
N LYS A 450 -0.21 -21.37 5.13
CA LYS A 450 -0.55 -21.76 3.76
C LYS A 450 -1.54 -22.91 3.74
N ALA A 451 -1.27 -23.96 4.51
CA ALA A 451 -2.10 -25.16 4.57
C ALA A 451 -3.50 -24.85 5.12
N GLY A 452 -3.59 -24.02 6.17
CA GLY A 452 -4.86 -23.64 6.78
C GLY A 452 -5.55 -22.42 6.17
N ASN A 453 -5.00 -21.86 5.09
CA ASN A 453 -5.50 -20.65 4.43
C ASN A 453 -5.62 -19.42 5.36
N CYS A 454 -4.72 -19.28 6.34
CA CYS A 454 -4.67 -18.14 7.25
C CYS A 454 -4.08 -16.91 6.53
N LYS A 455 -4.82 -15.80 6.50
CA LYS A 455 -4.52 -14.67 5.60
C LYS A 455 -3.72 -13.55 6.26
N LEU A 456 -3.73 -13.40 7.57
CA LEU A 456 -3.01 -12.31 8.24
C LEU A 456 -2.08 -12.84 9.32
N LEU A 457 -0.89 -12.26 9.41
CA LEU A 457 0.05 -12.47 10.50
C LEU A 457 0.30 -11.14 11.24
N VAL A 458 0.20 -11.17 12.56
CA VAL A 458 0.63 -10.06 13.42
C VAL A 458 1.72 -10.57 14.36
N LEU A 459 2.90 -9.97 14.28
CA LEU A 459 4.04 -10.25 15.14
C LEU A 459 4.25 -9.09 16.11
N SER A 460 3.69 -9.21 17.31
CA SER A 460 3.99 -8.33 18.44
C SER A 460 5.29 -8.77 19.10
N SER A 461 6.40 -8.48 18.41
CA SER A 461 7.75 -8.88 18.84
C SER A 461 8.83 -7.94 18.30
N CYS A 462 9.96 -7.85 19.00
CA CYS A 462 11.13 -7.15 18.51
C CYS A 462 11.66 -7.80 17.21
N ARG A 463 12.15 -7.00 16.26
CA ARG A 463 12.84 -7.48 15.04
C ARG A 463 12.07 -8.55 14.24
N GLY A 464 10.75 -8.54 14.31
CA GLY A 464 9.87 -9.45 13.55
C GLY A 464 9.69 -9.05 12.08
N ALA A 465 9.91 -7.78 11.71
CA ALA A 465 9.70 -7.29 10.34
C ALA A 465 10.95 -7.39 9.44
N SER A 466 11.58 -8.56 9.39
CA SER A 466 12.67 -8.79 8.43
C SER A 466 12.12 -8.93 7.00
N VAL A 467 12.94 -8.59 5.98
CA VAL A 467 12.59 -8.85 4.57
C VAL A 467 12.24 -10.32 4.38
N ARG A 468 12.97 -11.22 5.06
CA ARG A 468 12.68 -12.65 5.01
C ARG A 468 11.33 -13.00 5.59
N THR A 469 10.98 -12.50 6.78
CA THR A 469 9.66 -12.75 7.37
C THR A 469 8.57 -12.36 6.39
N ALA A 470 8.70 -11.17 5.80
CA ALA A 470 7.78 -10.74 4.76
C ALA A 470 7.77 -11.72 3.57
N LEU A 471 8.92 -12.10 3.00
CA LEU A 471 8.98 -13.05 1.88
C LEU A 471 8.37 -14.42 2.21
N GLU A 472 8.71 -15.03 3.34
CA GLU A 472 8.29 -16.39 3.68
C GLU A 472 6.79 -16.45 3.97
N VAL A 473 6.26 -15.46 4.68
CA VAL A 473 4.84 -15.38 5.00
C VAL A 473 4.02 -14.99 3.77
N MET A 474 4.55 -14.12 2.89
CA MET A 474 3.90 -13.85 1.60
C MET A 474 3.96 -15.07 0.66
N ARG A 475 5.07 -15.83 0.64
CA ARG A 475 5.16 -17.11 -0.12
C ARG A 475 4.15 -18.14 0.35
N ALA A 476 3.81 -18.08 1.62
CA ALA A 476 2.78 -18.89 2.22
C ALA A 476 1.34 -18.50 1.84
N GLY A 477 1.11 -17.37 1.16
CA GLY A 477 -0.27 -16.97 0.84
C GLY A 477 -0.94 -16.08 1.87
N ALA A 478 -0.18 -15.56 2.85
CA ALA A 478 -0.68 -14.47 3.68
C ALA A 478 -0.93 -13.24 2.81
N MET A 479 -2.01 -12.53 3.07
CA MET A 479 -2.40 -11.27 2.43
C MET A 479 -1.82 -10.05 3.15
N GLY A 480 -1.39 -10.21 4.41
CA GLY A 480 -0.87 -9.10 5.20
C GLY A 480 -0.04 -9.53 6.40
N VAL A 481 1.00 -8.75 6.69
CA VAL A 481 1.88 -8.91 7.85
C VAL A 481 2.02 -7.57 8.56
N LEU A 482 1.80 -7.55 9.87
CA LEU A 482 2.18 -6.44 10.74
C LEU A 482 3.31 -6.91 11.65
N ALA A 483 4.44 -6.22 11.63
CA ALA A 483 5.59 -6.58 12.46
C ALA A 483 6.47 -5.35 12.77
N PHE A 484 7.54 -5.51 13.55
CA PHE A 484 8.44 -4.43 13.96
C PHE A 484 9.89 -4.67 13.51
N ARG A 485 10.53 -3.66 12.90
CA ARG A 485 11.89 -3.75 12.31
C ARG A 485 12.99 -3.82 13.36
N TRP A 486 12.85 -3.01 14.40
CA TRP A 486 13.82 -2.86 15.47
C TRP A 486 13.26 -3.32 16.81
N GLN A 487 14.07 -3.16 17.85
CA GLN A 487 13.62 -3.32 19.23
C GLN A 487 12.49 -2.32 19.55
N VAL A 488 11.52 -2.78 20.34
CA VAL A 488 10.34 -2.02 20.74
C VAL A 488 10.18 -2.07 22.25
N GLU A 489 9.59 -1.01 22.80
CA GLU A 489 9.21 -0.95 24.20
C GLU A 489 7.92 -1.75 24.40
N GLU A 490 7.94 -2.65 25.36
CA GLU A 490 6.87 -3.59 25.64
C GLU A 490 5.47 -2.93 25.74
N LYS A 491 5.31 -2.00 26.70
CA LYS A 491 4.02 -1.32 26.94
C LYS A 491 3.57 -0.45 25.78
N THR A 492 4.49 0.09 24.98
CA THR A 492 4.11 0.88 23.81
C THR A 492 3.74 -0.01 22.63
N CYS A 493 4.33 -1.21 22.52
CA CYS A 493 3.95 -2.25 21.55
C CYS A 493 2.51 -2.72 21.76
N ALA A 494 2.16 -3.11 22.99
CA ALA A 494 0.79 -3.53 23.32
C ALA A 494 -0.25 -2.43 23.03
N ARG A 495 0.08 -1.17 23.34
CA ARG A 495 -0.78 -0.02 22.98
C ARG A 495 -0.90 0.16 21.47
N PHE A 496 0.19 0.01 20.72
CA PHE A 496 0.17 0.07 19.26
C PHE A 496 -0.76 -1.01 18.68
N ILE A 497 -0.60 -2.27 19.13
CA ILE A 497 -1.43 -3.41 18.72
C ILE A 497 -2.91 -3.17 19.03
N ARG A 498 -3.23 -2.70 20.23
CA ARG A 498 -4.59 -2.32 20.62
C ARG A 498 -5.18 -1.28 19.66
N ARG A 499 -4.41 -0.25 19.31
CA ARG A 499 -4.83 0.80 18.37
C ARG A 499 -5.05 0.25 16.97
N PHE A 500 -4.14 -0.60 16.50
CA PHE A 500 -4.24 -1.26 15.22
C PHE A 500 -5.54 -2.06 15.10
N TYR A 501 -5.84 -2.95 16.04
CA TYR A 501 -7.07 -3.74 15.96
C TYR A 501 -8.34 -2.90 16.16
N ALA A 502 -8.32 -1.90 17.04
CA ALA A 502 -9.43 -0.97 17.18
C ALA A 502 -9.75 -0.25 15.86
N ALA A 503 -8.71 0.17 15.13
CA ALA A 503 -8.85 0.79 13.82
C ALA A 503 -9.21 -0.22 12.71
N TYR A 504 -8.69 -1.43 12.75
CA TYR A 504 -8.97 -2.48 11.77
C TYR A 504 -10.44 -2.91 11.78
N PHE A 505 -11.05 -2.96 12.95
CA PHE A 505 -12.45 -3.32 13.14
C PHE A 505 -13.42 -2.13 13.23
N ASP A 506 -12.92 -0.90 13.09
CA ASP A 506 -13.75 0.30 13.00
C ASP A 506 -14.63 0.25 11.73
N PRO A 507 -15.97 0.38 11.84
CA PRO A 507 -16.85 0.48 10.67
C PRO A 507 -16.51 1.64 9.73
N ALA A 508 -15.94 2.73 10.25
CA ALA A 508 -15.49 3.86 9.45
C ALA A 508 -14.17 3.59 8.70
N ASN A 509 -13.47 2.50 9.03
CA ASN A 509 -12.29 2.10 8.29
C ASN A 509 -12.69 1.43 6.98
N THR A 510 -12.76 2.24 5.93
CA THR A 510 -13.01 1.74 4.59
C THR A 510 -11.72 1.13 4.01
N GLN A 511 -10.57 1.74 4.26
CA GLN A 511 -9.28 1.42 3.62
C GLN A 511 -8.55 0.18 4.16
N GLY A 512 -9.10 -0.50 5.16
CA GLY A 512 -8.65 -1.80 5.63
C GLY A 512 -7.33 -1.75 6.39
N PHE A 513 -6.41 -2.67 6.05
CA PHE A 513 -5.16 -2.90 6.78
C PHE A 513 -4.23 -1.68 6.82
N ALA A 514 -4.04 -1.00 5.69
CA ALA A 514 -3.15 0.15 5.55
C ALA A 514 -3.62 1.36 6.38
N GLU A 515 -4.92 1.59 6.46
CA GLU A 515 -5.51 2.65 7.29
C GLU A 515 -5.48 2.30 8.78
N ALA A 516 -5.65 1.03 9.13
CA ALA A 516 -5.47 0.58 10.50
C ALA A 516 -4.04 0.79 10.99
N TYR A 517 -3.05 0.45 10.14
CA TYR A 517 -1.64 0.76 10.38
C TYR A 517 -1.40 2.26 10.56
N ARG A 518 -1.90 3.09 9.63
CA ARG A 518 -1.75 4.55 9.72
C ARG A 518 -2.29 5.12 11.02
N ARG A 519 -3.51 4.75 11.41
CA ARG A 519 -4.14 5.20 12.66
C ARG A 519 -3.35 4.73 13.89
N ALA A 520 -2.79 3.53 13.87
CA ALA A 520 -1.94 3.04 14.94
C ALA A 520 -0.63 3.82 15.06
N CYS A 521 0.03 4.13 13.94
CA CYS A 521 1.23 4.98 13.90
C CYS A 521 0.93 6.39 14.43
N ALA A 522 -0.13 7.05 13.94
CA ALA A 522 -0.53 8.38 14.40
C ALA A 522 -0.81 8.41 15.91
N GLY A 523 -1.69 7.53 16.39
CA GLY A 523 -2.05 7.51 17.81
C GLY A 523 -0.90 7.15 18.75
N SER A 524 0.02 6.29 18.31
CA SER A 524 1.18 5.90 19.10
C SER A 524 2.26 6.98 19.14
N HIS A 525 2.46 7.70 18.03
CA HIS A 525 3.33 8.87 18.00
C HIS A 525 2.82 9.96 18.94
N ASP A 526 1.53 10.30 18.88
CA ASP A 526 0.98 11.39 19.69
C ASP A 526 1.06 11.11 21.20
N GLU A 527 0.78 9.87 21.60
CA GLU A 527 0.81 9.45 23.01
C GLU A 527 2.24 9.23 23.54
N SER A 528 3.17 8.83 22.68
CA SER A 528 4.52 8.45 23.07
C SER A 528 5.56 8.91 22.06
N ARG A 529 5.64 10.24 21.85
CA ARG A 529 6.55 10.86 20.86
C ARG A 529 8.00 10.39 20.98
N GLY A 530 8.46 10.05 22.19
CA GLY A 530 9.81 9.54 22.44
C GLY A 530 10.02 8.03 22.21
N SER A 531 8.96 7.24 21.98
CA SER A 531 9.04 5.79 21.81
C SER A 531 9.29 5.43 20.34
N PRO A 532 10.27 4.56 20.01
CA PRO A 532 10.55 4.15 18.64
C PRO A 532 9.59 3.10 18.09
N THR A 533 8.67 2.58 18.91
CA THR A 533 7.76 1.49 18.53
C THR A 533 6.93 1.79 17.28
N TRP A 534 6.34 2.99 17.19
CA TRP A 534 5.53 3.36 16.02
C TRP A 534 6.36 3.49 14.73
N ALA A 535 7.63 3.89 14.85
CA ALA A 535 8.57 4.01 13.74
C ALA A 535 9.10 2.64 13.30
N SER A 536 9.23 1.72 14.26
CA SER A 536 9.63 0.33 14.02
C SER A 536 8.56 -0.47 13.30
N ALA A 537 7.28 -0.16 13.54
CA ALA A 537 6.15 -0.86 12.95
C ALA A 537 6.17 -0.82 11.41
N LEU A 538 5.84 -1.94 10.79
CA LEU A 538 5.82 -2.13 9.35
C LEU A 538 4.59 -2.92 8.93
N ALA A 539 3.83 -2.37 7.98
CA ALA A 539 2.72 -3.05 7.32
C ALA A 539 3.18 -3.57 5.96
N VAL A 540 3.04 -4.87 5.74
CA VAL A 540 3.33 -5.54 4.46
C VAL A 540 2.06 -6.20 3.98
N VAL A 541 1.83 -6.18 2.68
CA VAL A 541 0.66 -6.77 2.03
C VAL A 541 1.06 -7.61 0.83
N ARG A 542 0.27 -8.62 0.53
CA ARG A 542 0.31 -9.35 -0.73
C ARG A 542 -0.61 -8.65 -1.73
N ASP A 543 -0.33 -8.91 -3.00
CA ASP A 543 -1.31 -8.74 -4.07
C ASP A 543 -2.59 -9.51 -3.72
#